data_AF-A0A2V7TPH9-F1
#
_entry.id   AF-A0A2V7TPH9-F1
#
_cell.length_a   1.000
_cell.length_b   1.000
_cell.length_c   1.000
_cell.angle_alpha   90.00
_cell.angle_beta   90.00
_cell.angle_gamma   90.00
#
_symmetry.space_group_name_H-M   'P 1'
#
loop_
_entity.id
_entity.type
_entity.pdbx_description
1 polymer ?
#
loop_
_entity_poly.entity_id
_entity_poly.type
_entity_poly.pdbx_seq_one_letter_code
_entity_poly.pdbx_strand_id
1 'polypeptide(L)' 'MGRLDSRALLLLAFSLLATAATAHAECAWVLWFQMKAGGSWQIERAFQTESACREAEMAYSALIGTCRGLCHQFGVKA' A
#
# COMPACT_ATOMS: atom_id res chain seq x y z
N MET A 1 -23.02 -38.17 -9.18
CA MET A 1 -22.34 -36.90 -8.91
C MET A 1 -21.43 -37.08 -7.71
N GLY A 2 -20.12 -36.87 -7.90
CA GLY A 2 -19.08 -37.23 -6.93
C GLY A 2 -19.24 -36.52 -5.60
N ARG A 3 -19.04 -37.27 -4.51
CA ARG A 3 -18.77 -36.69 -3.20
C ARG A 3 -17.40 -36.03 -3.32
N LEU A 4 -17.37 -34.73 -3.62
CA LEU A 4 -16.18 -33.93 -3.41
C LEU A 4 -15.80 -34.14 -1.95
N ASP A 5 -14.67 -34.82 -1.74
CA ASP A 5 -14.14 -35.10 -0.41
C ASP A 5 -14.14 -33.79 0.37
N SER A 6 -14.78 -33.76 1.54
CA SER A 6 -14.97 -32.51 2.28
C SER A 6 -13.64 -31.80 2.55
N ARG A 7 -12.51 -32.53 2.55
CA ARG A 7 -11.16 -31.95 2.63
C ARG A 7 -10.74 -31.24 1.35
N ALA A 8 -11.06 -31.77 0.17
CA ALA A 8 -10.78 -31.12 -1.10
C ALA A 8 -11.53 -29.78 -1.22
N LEU A 9 -12.77 -29.73 -0.75
CA LEU A 9 -13.58 -28.51 -0.70
C LEU A 9 -13.02 -27.49 0.30
N LEU A 10 -12.57 -27.94 1.46
CA LEU A 10 -11.88 -27.08 2.45
C LEU A 10 -10.56 -26.53 1.90
N LEU A 11 -9.74 -27.36 1.25
CA LEU A 11 -8.48 -26.92 0.64
C LEU A 11 -8.71 -25.92 -0.50
N LEU A 12 -9.75 -26.12 -1.31
CA LEU A 12 -10.18 -25.15 -2.33
C LEU A 12 -10.63 -23.83 -1.68
N ALA A 13 -11.45 -23.89 -0.64
CA ALA A 13 -11.89 -22.71 0.10
C ALA A 13 -10.71 -21.97 0.76
N PHE A 14 -9.76 -22.69 1.38
CA PHE A 14 -8.55 -22.12 1.95
C PHE A 14 -7.61 -21.54 0.88
N SER A 15 -7.44 -22.21 -0.25
CA SER A 15 -6.64 -21.70 -1.38
C SER A 15 -7.25 -20.43 -1.96
N LEU A 16 -8.58 -20.39 -2.11
CA LEU A 16 -9.30 -19.19 -2.54
C LEU A 16 -9.17 -18.07 -1.51
N LEU A 17 -9.27 -18.38 -0.22
CA LEU A 17 -9.11 -17.39 0.86
C LEU A 17 -7.68 -16.85 0.94
N ALA A 18 -6.68 -17.70 0.75
CA ALA A 18 -5.27 -17.28 0.67
C ALA A 18 -5.02 -16.40 -0.56
N THR A 19 -5.62 -16.71 -1.71
CA THR A 19 -5.52 -15.90 -2.93
C THR A 19 -6.21 -14.53 -2.76
N ALA A 20 -7.33 -14.50 -2.03
CA ALA A 20 -8.01 -13.25 -1.67
C ALA A 20 -7.25 -12.44 -0.61
N ALA A 21 -6.53 -13.08 0.31
CA ALA A 21 -5.63 -12.40 1.25
C ALA A 21 -4.38 -11.84 0.55
N THR A 22 -3.99 -12.42 -0.58
CA THR A 22 -3.01 -11.82 -1.50
C THR A 22 -3.62 -10.77 -2.44
N ALA A 23 -4.87 -10.34 -2.22
CA ALA A 23 -5.35 -9.07 -2.76
C ALA A 23 -4.33 -8.01 -2.37
N HIS A 24 -3.54 -7.65 -3.36
CA HIS A 24 -2.32 -6.89 -3.23
C HIS A 24 -2.56 -5.67 -2.33
N ALA A 25 -2.02 -5.69 -1.12
CA ALA A 25 -1.65 -4.45 -0.47
C ALA A 25 -0.48 -3.90 -1.29
N GLU A 26 -0.78 -3.27 -2.43
CA GLU A 26 0.27 -2.64 -3.22
C GLU A 26 0.93 -1.57 -2.34
N CYS A 27 2.22 -1.75 -2.13
CA CYS A 27 3.00 -0.82 -1.35
C CYS A 27 3.10 0.50 -2.09
N ALA A 28 2.25 1.44 -1.70
CA ALA A 28 2.28 2.80 -2.22
C ALA A 28 3.17 3.70 -1.37
N TRP A 29 3.91 4.58 -2.05
CA TRP A 29 4.64 5.71 -1.50
C TRP A 29 3.83 6.97 -1.70
N VAL A 30 3.48 7.65 -0.63
CA VAL A 30 2.64 8.84 -0.69
C VAL A 30 3.47 10.06 -0.36
N LEU A 31 3.40 11.05 -1.24
CA LEU A 31 3.94 12.38 -1.00
C LEU A 31 2.93 13.19 -0.20
N TRP A 32 3.34 13.59 1.00
CA TRP A 32 2.58 14.46 1.87
C TRP A 32 3.20 15.85 1.85
N PHE A 33 2.39 16.89 2.00
CA PHE A 33 2.88 18.26 2.13
C PHE A 33 2.12 19.05 3.20
N GLN A 34 2.76 20.08 3.73
CA GLN A 34 2.11 21.12 4.51
C GLN A 34 2.39 22.49 3.88
N MET A 35 1.34 23.30 3.71
CA MET A 35 1.49 24.67 3.20
C MET A 35 2.11 25.62 4.24
N LYS A 36 1.96 25.32 5.53
CA LYS A 36 2.51 26.10 6.65
C LYS A 36 3.10 25.14 7.67
N ALA A 37 4.23 25.50 8.26
CA ALA A 37 4.82 24.73 9.36
C ALA A 37 3.80 24.59 10.50
N GLY A 38 3.50 23.36 10.91
CA GLY A 38 2.51 23.06 11.95
C GLY A 38 1.07 22.99 11.44
N GLY A 39 0.84 23.07 10.13
CA GLY A 39 -0.46 22.85 9.50
C GLY A 39 -0.84 21.37 9.41
N SER A 40 -2.01 21.08 8.83
CA SER A 40 -2.41 19.72 8.52
C SER A 40 -1.64 19.17 7.32
N TRP A 41 -1.12 17.94 7.44
CA TRP A 41 -0.60 17.21 6.29
C TRP A 41 -1.70 16.94 5.27
N GLN A 42 -1.41 17.19 4.01
CA GLN A 42 -2.29 16.88 2.87
C GLN A 42 -1.57 15.89 1.95
N ILE A 43 -2.34 15.02 1.31
CA ILE A 43 -1.82 14.08 0.31
C ILE A 43 -1.73 14.82 -1.01
N GLU A 44 -0.55 14.82 -1.62
CA GLU A 44 -0.37 15.33 -2.99
C GLU A 44 -0.60 14.22 -4.01
N ARG A 45 0.15 13.11 -3.88
CA ARG A 45 0.13 12.01 -4.85
C ARG A 45 0.65 10.71 -4.23
N ALA A 46 0.20 9.58 -4.77
CA ALA A 46 0.73 8.25 -4.49
C ALA A 46 1.56 7.70 -5.67
N PHE A 47 2.59 6.93 -5.36
CA PHE A 47 3.56 6.35 -6.29
C PHE A 47 3.77 4.88 -5.97
N GLN A 48 4.11 4.10 -6.99
CA GLN A 48 4.42 2.67 -6.81
C GLN A 48 5.85 2.42 -6.31
N THR A 49 6.75 3.40 -6.47
CA THR A 49 8.15 3.27 -6.06
C THR A 49 8.59 4.45 -5.21
N GLU A 50 9.53 4.18 -4.31
CA GLU A 50 10.14 5.18 -3.45
C GLU A 50 10.88 6.26 -4.26
N SER A 51 11.59 5.83 -5.31
CA SER A 51 12.36 6.74 -6.18
C SER A 51 11.45 7.76 -6.87
N ALA A 52 10.31 7.31 -7.42
CA ALA A 52 9.36 8.21 -8.06
C ALA A 52 8.76 9.22 -7.07
N CYS A 53 8.53 8.79 -5.81
CA CYS A 53 8.11 9.70 -4.75
C CYS A 53 9.20 10.73 -4.44
N ARG A 54 10.47 10.31 -4.27
CA ARG A 54 11.59 11.21 -3.99
C ARG A 54 11.84 12.20 -5.13
N GLU A 55 11.72 11.75 -6.37
CA GLU A 55 11.82 12.64 -7.54
C GLU A 55 10.71 13.70 -7.52
N ALA A 56 9.48 13.31 -7.19
CA ALA A 56 8.39 14.26 -7.03
C ALA A 56 8.59 15.19 -5.82
N GLU A 57 9.14 14.70 -4.71
CA GLU A 57 9.50 15.50 -3.54
C GLU A 57 10.55 16.56 -3.88
N MET A 58 11.58 16.18 -4.65
CA MET A 58 12.60 17.13 -5.14
C MET A 58 12.00 18.19 -6.07
N ALA A 59 11.05 17.81 -6.94
CA ALA A 59 10.30 18.76 -7.75
C ALA A 59 9.39 19.68 -6.91
N TYR A 60 8.92 19.21 -5.75
CA TYR A 60 8.10 19.95 -4.79
C TYR A 60 8.92 20.71 -3.72
N SER A 61 10.24 20.86 -3.90
CA SER A 61 11.21 21.40 -2.92
C SER A 61 10.96 22.82 -2.36
N ALA A 62 9.84 23.46 -2.69
CA ALA A 62 9.37 24.72 -2.09
C ALA A 62 8.26 24.56 -1.03
N LEU A 63 7.59 23.41 -0.98
CA LEU A 63 6.54 23.07 -0.03
C LEU A 63 7.11 22.02 0.90
N ILE A 64 6.94 22.15 2.22
CA ILE A 64 7.51 21.22 3.20
C ILE A 64 6.89 19.83 2.96
N GLY A 65 7.56 19.02 2.14
CA GLY A 65 7.11 17.73 1.64
C GLY A 65 7.79 16.59 2.37
N THR A 66 7.16 15.41 2.39
CA THR A 66 7.78 14.19 2.87
C THR A 66 7.18 12.97 2.19
N CYS A 67 8.05 12.06 1.72
CA CYS A 67 7.63 10.75 1.23
C CYS A 67 7.46 9.75 2.36
N ARG A 68 6.31 9.06 2.40
CA ARG A 68 5.98 8.03 3.40
C ARG A 68 5.41 6.77 2.74
N GLY A 69 5.94 5.60 3.10
CA GLY A 69 5.45 4.31 2.60
C GLY A 69 4.28 3.79 3.45
N LEU A 70 3.16 3.45 2.81
CA LEU A 70 1.97 2.95 3.51
C LEU A 70 2.04 1.47 3.88
N CYS A 71 2.85 0.67 3.18
CA CYS A 71 3.03 -0.75 3.53
C CYS A 71 3.58 -0.98 4.94
N HIS A 72 4.48 -0.08 5.39
CA HIS A 72 5.05 -0.15 6.73
C HIS A 72 4.07 0.31 7.82
N GLN A 73 3.08 1.14 7.45
CA GLN A 73 2.11 1.72 8.38
C GLN A 73 0.93 0.78 8.66
N PHE A 74 0.61 -0.13 7.73
CA PHE A 74 -0.44 -1.15 7.89
C PHE A 74 0.08 -2.52 8.36
N GLY A 75 1.36 -2.64 8.76
CA GLY A 75 1.86 -3.83 9.44
C GLY A 75 1.93 -5.09 8.58
N VAL A 76 2.02 -4.97 7.25
CA VAL A 76 2.31 -6.11 6.38
C VAL A 76 3.82 -6.38 6.45
N LYS A 77 4.23 -7.26 7.37
CA LYS A 77 5.57 -7.87 7.30
C LYS A 77 5.56 -8.82 6.10
N ALA A 78 6.46 -8.57 5.15
CA ALA A 78 6.79 -9.54 4.10
C ALA A 78 7.26 -10.87 4.70
#